data_AF-A0A954HPV4-F1
#
_entry.id   AF-A0A954HPV4-F1
#
_cell.length_a   1.000
_cell.length_b   1.000
_cell.length_c   1.000
_cell.angle_alpha   90.00
_cell.angle_beta   90.00
_cell.angle_gamma   90.00
#
_symmetry.space_group_name_H-M   'P 1'
#
loop_
_entity.id
_entity.type
_entity.pdbx_description
1 polymer ?
#
loop_
_entity_poly.entity_id
_entity_poly.type
_entity_poly.pdbx_seq_one_letter_code
_entity_poly.pdbx_strand_id
1 'polypeptide(L)' 'DNRVHVIRDNTVLNDYRIASLKREKDDAKEVRDGMECGIRLEGFNDVKEGDLLEAFRIDEIQRTLS' A
#
# COMPACT_ATOMS: atom_id res chain seq x y z
N ASP A 1 -2.93 -10.76 -1.00
CA ASP A 1 -3.60 -9.46 -1.25
C ASP A 1 -2.62 -8.32 -1.08
N ASN A 2 -2.69 -7.32 -1.97
CA ASN A 2 -1.86 -6.12 -1.89
C ASN A 2 -2.74 -4.98 -1.35
N ARG A 3 -2.87 -4.91 -0.02
CA ARG A 3 -3.62 -3.86 0.67
C ARG A 3 -2.67 -2.88 1.36
N VAL A 4 -3.14 -1.66 1.50
CA VAL A 4 -2.40 -0.57 2.13
C VAL A 4 -3.33 0.25 3.01
N HIS A 5 -2.86 0.62 4.19
CA HIS A 5 -3.51 1.60 5.05
C HIS A 5 -3.04 3.00 4.69
N VAL A 6 -3.99 3.90 4.43
CA VAL A 6 -3.71 5.33 4.27
C VAL A 6 -3.82 5.99 5.64
N ILE A 7 -2.74 6.62 6.09
CA ILE A 7 -2.65 7.29 7.37
C ILE A 7 -2.36 8.77 7.11
N ARG A 8 -3.22 9.66 7.61
CA ARG A 8 -3.06 11.12 7.53
C ARG A 8 -3.19 11.70 8.93
N ASP A 9 -2.26 12.58 9.32
CA ASP A 9 -2.25 13.18 10.67
C ASP A 9 -2.36 12.14 11.81
N ASN A 10 -1.58 11.06 11.71
CA ASN A 10 -1.59 9.92 12.65
C ASN A 10 -2.94 9.19 12.80
N THR A 11 -3.89 9.43 11.90
CA THR A 11 -5.20 8.77 11.88
C THR A 11 -5.30 7.86 10.67
N VAL A 12 -5.69 6.60 10.89
CA VAL A 12 -5.97 5.66 9.78
C VAL A 12 -7.26 6.09 9.10
N LEU A 13 -7.18 6.48 7.82
CA LEU A 13 -8.36 6.85 7.03
C LEU A 13 -9.15 5.61 6.64
N ASN A 14 -8.50 4.69 5.93
CA ASN A 14 -9.09 3.43 5.48
C ASN A 14 -8.04 2.48 4.90
N ASP A 15 -8.44 1.23 4.64
CA ASP A 15 -7.68 0.30 3.82
C ASP A 15 -8.09 0.38 2.34
N TYR A 16 -7.10 0.38 1.47
CA TYR A 16 -7.30 0.39 0.03
C TYR A 16 -6.47 -0.71 -0.64
N ARG A 17 -6.96 -1.20 -1.77
CA ARG A 17 -6.21 -2.14 -2.61
C ARG A 17 -5.28 -1.35 -3.53
N ILE A 18 -4.04 -1.83 -3.69
CA ILE A 18 -3.11 -1.26 -4.67
C ILE A 18 -3.58 -1.66 -6.06
N ALA A 19 -4.00 -0.69 -6.87
CA ALA A 19 -4.46 -0.90 -8.24
C ALA A 19 -3.28 -1.04 -9.20
N SER A 20 -2.25 -0.20 -9.07
CA SER A 20 -1.02 -0.29 -9.86
C SER A 20 0.14 0.37 -9.15
N LEU A 21 1.33 -0.21 -9.34
CA LEU A 21 2.60 0.38 -8.93
C LEU A 21 3.42 0.61 -10.21
N LYS A 22 3.87 1.85 -10.40
CA LYS A 22 4.68 2.24 -11.55
C LYS A 22 5.99 2.83 -11.08
N ARG A 23 7.09 2.45 -11.74
CA ARG A 23 8.37 3.13 -11.62
C ARG A 23 8.59 3.91 -12.91
N GLU A 24 8.55 5.23 -12.82
CA GLU A 24 8.65 6.12 -13.98
C GLU A 24 7.54 5.83 -15.03
N LYS A 25 7.87 5.11 -16.11
CA LYS A 25 6.92 4.72 -17.18
C LYS A 25 6.60 3.24 -17.19
N ASP A 26 7.30 2.43 -16.39
CA ASP A 26 7.19 0.98 -16.39
C ASP A 26 6.35 0.47 -15.21
N ASP A 27 5.53 -0.55 -15.47
CA ASP A 27 4.80 -1.26 -14.42
C ASP A 27 5.78 -2.07 -13.56
N ALA A 28 5.75 -1.85 -12.25
CA ALA A 28 6.65 -2.48 -11.30
C ALA A 28 5.85 -3.37 -10.34
N LYS A 29 6.36 -4.58 -10.07
CA LYS A 29 5.79 -5.45 -9.04
C LYS A 29 6.22 -5.03 -7.64
N GLU A 30 7.43 -4.52 -7.51
CA GLU A 30 8.07 -4.15 -6.26
C GLU A 30 8.96 -2.94 -6.51
N VAL A 31 9.01 -2.03 -5.53
CA VAL A 31 9.89 -0.86 -5.54
C VAL A 31 10.72 -0.92 -4.26
N ARG A 32 12.04 -0.76 -4.38
CA ARG A 32 12.94 -0.71 -3.22
C ARG A 32 12.87 0.65 -2.54
N ASP A 33 13.27 0.70 -1.28
CA ASP A 33 13.34 1.95 -0.53
C ASP A 33 14.25 2.97 -1.23
N GLY A 34 13.92 4.26 -1.06
CA GLY A 34 14.68 5.36 -1.64
C GLY A 34 14.47 5.60 -3.15
N MET A 35 13.60 4.84 -3.81
CA MET A 35 13.21 5.09 -5.20
C MET A 35 11.84 5.76 -5.30
N GLU A 36 11.73 6.75 -6.18
CA GLU A 36 10.44 7.33 -6.55
C GLU A 36 9.58 6.30 -7.29
N CYS A 37 8.32 6.20 -6.87
CA CYS A 37 7.32 5.37 -7.54
C CYS A 37 5.96 6.06 -7.54
N GLY A 38 5.16 5.77 -8.56
CA GLY A 38 3.76 6.13 -8.62
C GLY A 38 2.91 4.97 -8.11
N ILE A 39 2.15 5.21 -7.05
CA ILE A 39 1.12 4.30 -6.55
C ILE A 39 -0.25 4.80 -6.98
N ARG A 40 -1.11 3.89 -7.44
CA ARG A 40 -2.54 4.13 -7.60
C ARG A 40 -3.32 3.19 -6.71
N LEU A 41 -4.26 3.73 -5.95
CA LEU A 41 -5.17 2.99 -5.10
C LEU A 41 -6.51 2.77 -5.81
N GLU A 42 -7.11 1.61 -5.59
CA GLU A 42 -8.40 1.26 -6.17
C GLU A 42 -9.51 2.05 -5.48
N GLY A 43 -10.24 2.87 -6.24
CA GLY A 43 -11.34 3.69 -5.72
C GLY A 43 -10.92 4.89 -4.86
N PHE A 44 -9.61 5.18 -4.74
CA PHE A 44 -9.11 6.30 -3.95
C PHE A 44 -8.12 7.15 -4.73
N ASN A 45 -8.48 8.41 -4.96
CA ASN A 45 -7.68 9.37 -5.73
C ASN A 45 -7.22 10.59 -4.90
N ASP A 46 -7.59 10.70 -3.62
CA ASP A 46 -7.25 11.84 -2.75
C ASP A 46 -5.97 11.58 -1.94
N VAL A 47 -4.98 10.88 -2.52
CA VAL A 47 -3.65 10.74 -1.91
C VAL A 47 -2.97 12.11 -1.98
N LYS A 48 -2.50 12.60 -0.83
CA LYS A 48 -1.83 13.89 -0.71
C LYS A 48 -0.43 13.72 -0.15
N GLU A 49 0.39 14.74 -0.38
CA GLU A 49 1.69 14.85 0.26
C GLU A 49 1.51 14.87 1.78
N GLY A 50 2.30 14.06 2.49
CA GLY A 50 2.18 13.87 3.94
C GLY A 50 1.37 12.64 4.35
N ASP A 51 0.68 11.97 3.42
CA ASP A 51 0.06 10.67 3.70
C ASP A 51 1.12 9.59 3.87
N LEU A 52 0.96 8.78 4.93
CA LEU A 52 1.74 7.58 5.14
C LEU A 52 0.95 6.36 4.63
N LEU A 53 1.54 5.64 3.69
CA LEU A 53 0.98 4.44 3.07
C LEU A 53 1.65 3.20 3.66
N GLU A 54 0.95 2.47 4.52
CA GLU A 54 1.49 1.25 5.16
C GLU A 54 0.95 -0.01 4.48
N ALA A 55 1.79 -0.68 3.70
CA ALA A 55 1.42 -1.92 3.01
C ALA A 55 1.48 -3.10 3.97
N PHE A 56 0.40 -3.89 4.04
CA PHE A 56 0.31 -5.04 4.93
C PHE A 56 -0.15 -6.28 4.17
N ARG A 57 0.25 -7.44 4.72
CA ARG A 57 -0.16 -8.76 4.24
C ARG A 57 -0.79 -9.50 5.40
N ILE A 58 -1.99 -10.04 5.18
CA ILE A 58 -2.63 -10.95 6.13
C ILE A 58 -2.08 -12.34 5.85
N ASP A 59 -1.29 -12.86 6.77
CA ASP A 59 -0.86 -14.26 6.77
C ASP A 59 -1.74 -15.03 7.78
N GLU A 60 -2.53 -15.98 7.28
CA GLU A 60 -3.30 -16.89 8.13
C GLU A 60 -2.38 -17.96 8.71
N ILE A 61 -1.98 -17.77 9.97
CA ILE A 61 -1.22 -18.77 10.70
C ILE A 61 -2.22 -19.78 11.27
N GLN A 62 -2.30 -20.97 10.68
CA GLN A 62 -2.99 -22.09 11.31
C GLN A 62 -2.24 -22.46 12.59
N ARG A 63 -2.86 -22.19 13.75
CA ARG A 63 -2.32 -22.60 15.04
C ARG A 63 -2.46 -24.11 15.16
N THR A 64 -1.37 -24.84 15.07
CA THR A 64 -1.34 -26.24 15.50
C THR A 64 -1.26 -26.26 17.02
N LEU A 65 -2.35 -26.68 17.67
CA LEU A 65 -2.29 -27.12 19.07
C LEU A 65 -1.58 -28.47 19.07
N SER A 66 -0.31 -28.46 19.44
CA SER A 66 0.46 -29.69 19.74
C SER A 66 0.03 -30.27 21.08
#